data_AF-A0A848FTU8-F1
#
_entry.id   AF-A0A848FTU8-F1
#
_cell.length_a   1.000
_cell.length_b   1.000
_cell.length_c   1.000
_cell.angle_alpha   90.00
_cell.angle_beta   90.00
_cell.angle_gamma   90.00
#
_symmetry.space_group_name_H-M   'P 1'
#
loop_
_entity.id
_entity.type
_entity.pdbx_description
1 polymer ?
#
loop_
_entity_poly.entity_id
_entity_poly.type
_entity_poly.pdbx_seq_one_letter_code
_entity_poly.pdbx_strand_id
1 'polypeptide(L)'
;MFKKLFIWTIALLLSYSTWAQSASGSWYGKADVVLQGSFSNYLTELIIQQKGNEIEGVFGYYFKDTYQSFFVRGKYNKETREVTIPNLPMLLYASTARNGIECPMTFIGKLLVSQAQSTMNGSFYPNDKYKYTCPELKVNFTMDRTEGTATAVLRNMAVGQRFWKPQEEDHVVEAEKKAEPVKEAIAKTETPEKKEEVIVKVETPVKKAEEVIAKTEPPTAAQRQAELIREGEAAKKEAEVAAKEAAAEKKTIPSTSIQVPVGVSKSISPAENNGVKVTPVEQKIADAYKKRKNIYNKDIEVESDSIRITFYDNGDIDGDTISVFLNGEPVLTNQMITDRGTNIYVKLDEVKSVNEISMFAQNLGKFPPNTALMVVTDGNTRYEVYLSSSLTQNATVRLVRKKRDSDHRLKLR
;
A
#
# COMPACT_ATOMS: atom_id res chain seq x y z
N MET A 1 -23.91 13.16 65.68
CA MET A 1 -23.12 13.95 64.71
C MET A 1 -22.32 13.09 63.72
N PHE A 2 -21.90 11.86 64.07
CA PHE A 2 -21.10 10.98 63.20
C PHE A 2 -21.74 10.55 61.87
N LYS A 3 -23.07 10.38 61.79
CA LYS A 3 -23.74 9.98 60.53
C LYS A 3 -23.74 11.06 59.44
N LYS A 4 -23.71 12.35 59.81
CA LYS A 4 -23.64 13.45 58.83
C LYS A 4 -22.24 13.64 58.28
N LEU A 5 -21.20 13.37 59.08
CA LEU A 5 -19.80 13.45 58.65
C LEU A 5 -19.45 12.34 57.64
N PHE A 6 -20.03 11.15 57.81
CA PHE A 6 -19.81 10.01 56.91
C PHE A 6 -20.46 10.18 55.52
N ILE A 7 -21.60 10.89 55.46
CA ILE A 7 -22.28 11.19 54.20
C ILE A 7 -21.50 12.25 53.40
N TRP A 8 -20.88 13.22 54.08
CA TRP A 8 -20.02 14.22 53.42
C TRP A 8 -18.70 13.64 52.92
N THR A 9 -18.10 12.67 53.61
CA THR A 9 -16.89 11.99 53.11
C THR A 9 -17.18 11.08 51.91
N ILE A 10 -18.34 10.43 51.86
CA ILE A 10 -18.75 9.64 50.68
C ILE A 10 -19.08 10.56 49.48
N ALA A 11 -19.72 11.71 49.71
CA ALA A 11 -20.00 12.68 48.66
C ALA A 11 -18.72 13.32 48.08
N LEU A 12 -17.67 13.51 48.89
CA LEU A 12 -16.37 14.03 48.44
C LEU A 12 -15.54 13.00 47.64
N LEU A 13 -15.79 11.70 47.85
CA LEU A 13 -15.14 10.60 47.12
C LEU A 13 -15.80 10.29 45.77
N LEU A 14 -17.06 10.70 45.55
CA LEU A 14 -17.79 10.48 44.29
C LEU A 14 -17.57 11.57 43.23
N SER A 15 -16.86 12.67 43.52
CA SER A 15 -16.65 13.78 42.58
C SER A 15 -15.32 13.75 41.84
N TYR A 16 -14.48 12.73 42.01
CA TYR A 16 -13.25 12.55 41.23
C TYR A 16 -13.49 11.64 40.02
N SER A 17 -14.30 12.10 39.06
CA SER A 17 -14.22 11.59 37.70
C SER A 17 -12.92 12.13 37.10
N THR A 18 -11.82 11.39 37.29
CA THR A 18 -10.56 11.64 36.60
C THR A 18 -10.82 11.47 35.11
N TRP A 19 -10.81 12.58 34.37
CA TRP A 19 -10.76 12.52 32.91
C TRP A 19 -9.45 11.82 32.56
N ALA A 20 -9.56 10.55 32.17
CA ALA A 20 -8.41 9.80 31.70
C ALA A 20 -7.83 10.54 30.50
N GLN A 21 -6.56 10.95 30.60
CA GLN A 21 -5.84 11.61 29.52
C GLN A 21 -5.71 10.63 28.35
N SER A 22 -6.58 10.76 27.36
CA SER A 22 -6.60 9.91 26.18
C SER A 22 -5.77 10.53 25.06
N ALA A 23 -5.14 9.66 24.26
CA ALA A 23 -4.51 10.06 23.00
C ALA A 23 -5.55 10.32 21.89
N SER A 24 -6.83 10.04 22.13
CA SER A 24 -7.88 10.20 21.11
C SER A 24 -8.05 11.66 20.71
N GLY A 25 -8.02 11.94 19.40
CA GLY A 25 -8.16 13.28 18.86
C GLY A 25 -7.60 13.42 17.45
N SER A 26 -7.76 14.61 16.89
CA SER A 26 -7.11 15.05 15.67
C SER A 26 -5.82 15.79 16.01
N TRP A 27 -4.74 15.42 15.34
CA TRP A 27 -3.40 15.88 15.63
C TRP A 27 -2.74 16.38 14.35
N TYR A 28 -2.12 17.56 14.42
CA TYR A 28 -1.46 18.18 13.28
C TYR A 28 -0.01 18.51 13.61
N GLY A 29 0.90 18.21 12.70
CA GLY A 29 2.32 18.40 12.94
C GLY A 29 3.12 18.55 11.67
N LYS A 30 4.34 19.06 11.80
CA LYS A 30 5.34 19.09 10.72
C LYS A 30 6.46 18.13 11.08
N ALA A 31 6.70 17.13 10.23
CA ALA A 31 7.79 16.19 10.39
C ALA A 31 9.01 16.68 9.61
N ASP A 32 10.10 16.95 10.31
CA ASP A 32 11.35 17.48 9.76
C ASP A 32 12.37 16.37 9.57
N VAL A 33 13.05 16.37 8.42
CA VAL A 33 14.09 15.38 8.10
C VAL A 33 15.33 15.65 8.95
N VAL A 34 15.73 14.67 9.77
CA VAL A 34 16.94 14.75 10.59
C VAL A 34 18.14 14.33 9.75
N LEU A 35 18.59 15.23 8.85
CA LEU A 35 19.78 15.05 8.03
C LEU A 35 20.47 16.40 7.81
N GLN A 36 21.81 16.42 7.91
CA GLN A 36 22.59 17.65 7.70
C GLN A 36 22.33 18.23 6.30
N GLY A 37 22.02 19.53 6.26
CA GLY A 37 21.75 20.25 5.02
C GLY A 37 20.39 19.97 4.37
N SER A 38 19.54 19.14 4.97
CA SER A 38 18.17 18.93 4.50
C SER A 38 17.19 19.89 5.16
N PHE A 39 16.37 20.56 4.34
CA PHE A 39 15.26 21.39 4.79
C PHE A 39 13.89 20.81 4.39
N SER A 40 13.89 19.55 3.92
CA SER A 40 12.67 18.86 3.53
C SER A 40 11.82 18.54 4.76
N ASN A 41 10.52 18.74 4.62
CA ASN A 41 9.55 18.47 5.68
C ASN A 41 8.24 17.91 5.10
N TYR A 42 7.46 17.31 5.98
CA TYR A 42 6.16 16.71 5.67
C TYR A 42 5.14 17.38 6.59
N LEU A 43 4.06 17.92 6.02
CA LEU A 43 2.91 18.29 6.84
C LEU A 43 2.14 17.01 7.13
N THR A 44 1.80 16.76 8.39
CA THR A 44 1.27 15.49 8.86
C THR A 44 0.00 15.70 9.65
N GLU A 45 -0.94 14.79 9.45
CA GLU A 45 -2.24 14.73 10.10
C GLU A 45 -2.37 13.33 10.72
N LEU A 46 -2.79 13.26 11.97
CA LEU A 46 -2.98 12.00 12.67
C LEU A 46 -4.29 12.09 13.43
N ILE A 47 -5.26 11.27 13.06
CA ILE A 47 -6.56 11.21 13.74
C ILE A 47 -6.67 9.82 14.32
N ILE A 48 -6.68 9.73 15.65
CA ILE A 48 -6.65 8.45 16.35
C ILE A 48 -7.76 8.37 17.38
N GLN A 49 -8.26 7.15 17.55
CA GLN A 49 -9.16 6.75 18.61
C GLN A 49 -8.46 5.68 19.45
N GLN A 50 -8.42 5.90 20.76
CA GLN A 50 -7.81 4.99 21.72
C GLN A 50 -8.87 4.08 22.34
N LYS A 51 -8.63 2.77 22.29
CA LYS A 51 -9.41 1.74 22.97
C LYS A 51 -8.49 0.97 23.90
N GLY A 52 -8.40 1.43 25.15
CA GLY A 52 -7.51 0.83 26.14
C GLY A 52 -6.03 1.06 25.80
N ASN A 53 -5.32 0.00 25.43
CA ASN A 53 -3.90 0.02 25.04
C ASN A 53 -3.71 -0.06 23.51
N GLU A 54 -4.80 -0.07 22.75
CA GLU A 54 -4.78 -0.07 21.30
C GLU A 54 -5.24 1.29 20.78
N ILE A 55 -4.71 1.68 19.63
CA ILE A 55 -5.18 2.85 18.88
C ILE A 55 -5.49 2.45 17.45
N GLU A 56 -6.51 3.07 16.89
CA GLU A 56 -6.89 2.96 15.48
C GLU A 56 -7.19 4.35 14.93
N GLY A 57 -6.97 4.56 13.64
CA GLY A 57 -7.12 5.89 13.09
C GLY A 57 -6.72 6.02 11.64
N VAL A 58 -6.48 7.27 11.25
CA VAL A 58 -5.96 7.65 9.93
C VAL A 58 -4.72 8.51 10.13
N PHE A 59 -3.67 8.20 9.39
CA PHE A 59 -2.48 9.05 9.27
C PHE A 59 -2.43 9.60 7.85
N GLY A 60 -2.33 10.91 7.71
CA GLY A 60 -2.16 11.63 6.46
C GLY A 60 -0.84 12.40 6.45
N TYR A 61 -0.25 12.57 5.27
CA TYR A 61 0.81 13.54 5.08
C TYR A 61 0.77 14.18 3.70
N TYR A 62 1.19 15.44 3.66
CA TYR A 62 1.52 16.18 2.45
C TYR A 62 3.04 16.23 2.29
N PHE A 63 3.51 15.86 1.11
CA PHE A 63 4.90 16.03 0.70
C PHE A 63 4.94 16.57 -0.72
N LYS A 64 5.48 17.79 -0.87
CA LYS A 64 5.47 18.53 -2.14
C LYS A 64 4.03 18.69 -2.65
N ASP A 65 3.71 18.16 -3.84
CA ASP A 65 2.39 18.23 -4.48
C ASP A 65 1.51 16.99 -4.24
N THR A 66 1.96 16.08 -3.36
CA THR A 66 1.30 14.79 -3.12
C THR A 66 0.77 14.69 -1.69
N TYR A 67 -0.51 14.36 -1.54
CA TYR A 67 -1.13 13.95 -0.28
C TYR A 67 -1.33 12.44 -0.25
N GLN A 68 -0.97 11.81 0.85
CA GLN A 68 -1.27 10.39 1.08
C GLN A 68 -1.89 10.23 2.45
N SER A 69 -2.89 9.36 2.55
CA SER A 69 -3.48 8.97 3.82
C SER A 69 -3.60 7.46 3.92
N PHE A 70 -3.52 6.95 5.14
CA PHE A 70 -3.53 5.52 5.45
C PHE A 70 -4.35 5.24 6.69
N PHE A 71 -5.06 4.12 6.71
CA PHE A 71 -5.58 3.58 7.96
C PHE A 71 -4.42 3.06 8.79
N VAL A 72 -4.40 3.45 10.06
CA VAL A 72 -3.32 3.13 10.98
C VAL A 72 -3.84 2.46 12.23
N ARG A 73 -3.00 1.59 12.77
CA ARG A 73 -3.20 0.92 14.04
C ARG A 73 -1.91 0.94 14.82
N GLY A 74 -2.04 0.98 16.13
CA GLY A 74 -0.89 1.11 16.99
C GLY A 74 -1.20 0.69 18.42
N LYS A 75 -0.20 0.86 19.26
CA LYS A 75 -0.29 0.61 20.69
C LYS A 75 -0.16 1.92 21.45
N TYR A 76 -0.87 2.00 22.56
CA TYR A 76 -0.73 3.06 23.54
C TYR A 76 -0.34 2.47 24.88
N ASN A 77 0.85 2.86 25.36
CA ASN A 77 1.29 2.52 26.70
C ASN A 77 0.81 3.60 27.67
N LYS A 78 -0.09 3.24 28.59
CA LYS A 78 -0.68 4.17 29.57
C LYS A 78 0.32 4.66 30.63
N GLU A 79 1.33 3.86 30.95
CA GLU A 79 2.33 4.19 31.97
C GLU A 79 3.31 5.22 31.43
N THR A 80 3.84 4.97 30.22
CA THR A 80 4.82 5.86 29.58
C THR A 80 4.17 6.99 28.77
N ARG A 81 2.86 6.88 28.49
CA ARG A 81 2.07 7.73 27.59
C ARG A 81 2.61 7.73 26.16
N GLU A 82 3.17 6.61 25.74
CA GLU A 82 3.76 6.44 24.42
C GLU A 82 2.76 5.84 23.44
N VAL A 83 2.72 6.41 22.24
CA VAL A 83 1.98 5.94 21.07
C VAL A 83 2.99 5.34 20.09
N THR A 84 2.75 4.11 19.67
CA THR A 84 3.57 3.43 18.66
C THR A 84 2.69 3.00 17.48
N ILE A 85 3.01 3.47 16.27
CA ILE A 85 2.31 3.12 15.03
C ILE A 85 3.33 2.56 14.03
N PRO A 86 3.35 1.24 13.78
CA PRO A 86 4.32 0.64 12.88
C PRO A 86 3.90 0.72 11.41
N ASN A 87 4.88 0.59 10.51
CA ASN A 87 4.72 0.37 9.06
C ASN A 87 3.98 1.47 8.29
N LEU A 88 4.26 2.73 8.59
CA LEU A 88 3.81 3.90 7.86
C LEU A 88 4.68 4.12 6.62
N PRO A 89 4.15 3.98 5.39
CA PRO A 89 4.91 4.30 4.19
C PRO A 89 4.94 5.80 4.00
N MET A 90 6.15 6.36 4.00
CA MET A 90 6.38 7.78 3.72
C MET A 90 7.30 7.92 2.53
N LEU A 91 7.01 8.83 1.60
CA LEU A 91 7.91 9.11 0.48
C LEU A 91 9.29 9.54 1.00
N LEU A 92 10.36 9.10 0.33
CA LEU A 92 11.72 9.52 0.62
C LEU A 92 11.89 11.02 0.38
N TYR A 93 12.57 11.72 1.29
CA TYR A 93 12.75 13.18 1.23
C TYR A 93 13.46 13.66 -0.04
N ALA A 94 14.38 12.85 -0.57
CA ALA A 94 15.11 13.15 -1.80
C ALA A 94 14.26 12.92 -3.07
N SER A 95 13.05 12.38 -2.94
CA SER A 95 12.23 12.07 -4.11
C SER A 95 11.76 13.34 -4.81
N THR A 96 12.04 13.44 -6.11
CA THR A 96 11.63 14.56 -6.98
C THR A 96 10.30 14.33 -7.69
N ALA A 97 9.76 13.11 -7.62
CA ALA A 97 8.60 12.68 -8.38
C ALA A 97 7.44 12.27 -7.47
N ARG A 98 6.23 12.39 -8.02
CA ARG A 98 4.95 11.97 -7.41
C ARG A 98 4.92 10.49 -6.97
N ASN A 99 5.76 9.66 -7.61
CA ASN A 99 5.86 8.20 -7.39
C ASN A 99 7.23 7.81 -6.81
N GLY A 100 7.68 8.53 -5.79
CA GLY A 100 8.96 8.32 -5.14
C GLY A 100 9.11 6.98 -4.43
N ILE A 101 10.35 6.68 -4.02
CA ILE A 101 10.65 5.53 -3.17
C ILE A 101 9.94 5.71 -1.81
N GLU A 102 9.23 4.69 -1.35
CA GLU A 102 8.57 4.69 -0.04
C GLU A 102 9.52 4.13 1.04
N CYS A 103 9.63 4.86 2.14
CA CYS A 103 10.28 4.47 3.38
C CYS A 103 9.23 3.92 4.35
N PRO A 104 9.26 2.62 4.69
CA PRO A 104 8.41 2.08 5.75
C PRO A 104 8.98 2.49 7.11
N MET A 105 8.24 3.37 7.79
CA MET A 105 8.61 3.98 9.06
C MET A 105 7.74 3.46 10.21
N THR A 106 8.25 3.56 11.43
CA THR A 106 7.49 3.36 12.67
C THR A 106 7.45 4.69 13.42
N PHE A 107 6.26 5.19 13.68
CA PHE A 107 6.07 6.36 14.54
C PHE A 107 6.14 5.94 16.01
N ILE A 108 6.92 6.69 16.79
CA ILE A 108 6.96 6.59 18.24
C ILE A 108 6.82 8.01 18.78
N GLY A 109 5.77 8.27 19.56
CA GLY A 109 5.50 9.59 20.12
C GLY A 109 5.01 9.53 21.55
N LYS A 110 5.41 10.51 22.36
CA LYS A 110 5.00 10.65 23.76
C LYS A 110 3.94 11.74 23.88
N LEU A 111 2.84 11.41 24.55
CA LEU A 111 1.73 12.32 24.81
C LEU A 111 2.02 13.20 26.02
N LEU A 112 1.94 14.52 25.83
CA LEU A 112 1.99 15.54 26.87
C LEU A 112 0.68 16.31 26.88
N VAL A 113 -0.04 16.28 28.01
CA VAL A 113 -1.31 16.98 28.17
C VAL A 113 -1.15 18.06 29.23
N SER A 114 -1.46 19.29 28.86
CA SER A 114 -1.59 20.42 29.78
C SER A 114 -3.01 21.01 29.72
N GLN A 115 -3.34 21.92 30.64
CA GLN A 115 -4.61 22.65 30.59
C GLN A 115 -4.72 23.51 29.32
N ALA A 116 -3.61 24.10 28.88
CA ALA A 116 -3.56 24.97 27.70
C ALA A 116 -3.60 24.20 26.37
N GLN A 117 -2.76 23.17 26.22
CA GLN A 117 -2.59 22.44 24.95
C GLN A 117 -2.18 20.98 25.20
N SER A 118 -2.57 20.11 24.27
CA SER A 118 -2.11 18.73 24.22
C SER A 118 -1.16 18.57 23.04
N THR A 119 0.03 18.03 23.29
CA THR A 119 1.07 17.80 22.29
C THR A 119 1.52 16.35 22.29
N MET A 120 1.98 15.87 21.14
CA MET A 120 2.59 14.56 21.00
C MET A 120 3.92 14.69 20.28
N ASN A 121 5.01 14.57 21.05
CA ASN A 121 6.37 14.71 20.56
C ASN A 121 6.90 13.33 20.18
N GLY A 122 7.37 13.18 18.94
CA GLY A 122 7.83 11.88 18.47
C GLY A 122 8.72 11.95 17.24
N SER A 123 9.03 10.76 16.74
CA SER A 123 9.80 10.59 15.52
C SER A 123 9.27 9.40 14.73
N PHE A 124 9.42 9.48 13.41
CA PHE A 124 9.28 8.37 12.49
C PHE A 124 10.65 7.74 12.27
N TYR A 125 10.80 6.49 12.71
CA TYR A 125 12.03 5.73 12.58
C TYR A 125 11.95 4.77 11.39
N PRO A 126 12.98 4.70 10.53
CA PRO A 126 13.05 3.63 9.54
C PRO A 126 13.18 2.28 10.23
N ASN A 127 12.73 1.23 9.57
CA ASN A 127 13.13 -0.11 9.99
C ASN A 127 14.66 -0.30 9.82
N ASP A 128 15.23 -1.32 10.48
CA ASP A 128 16.68 -1.58 10.43
C ASP A 128 17.21 -1.79 9.01
N LYS A 129 16.38 -2.36 8.12
CA LYS A 129 16.71 -2.60 6.72
C LYS A 129 16.93 -1.31 5.92
N TYR A 130 16.23 -0.23 6.25
CA TYR A 130 16.30 1.05 5.55
C TYR A 130 17.00 2.15 6.35
N LYS A 131 17.65 1.81 7.47
CA LYS A 131 18.32 2.76 8.38
C LYS A 131 19.28 3.75 7.71
N TYR A 132 19.96 3.33 6.65
CA TYR A 132 20.94 4.15 5.92
C TYR A 132 20.35 4.89 4.70
N THR A 133 19.13 4.53 4.29
CA THR A 133 18.47 5.12 3.11
C THR A 133 17.41 6.13 3.51
N CYS A 134 16.68 5.83 4.59
CA CYS A 134 15.55 6.60 5.07
C CYS A 134 15.95 7.30 6.39
N PRO A 135 16.14 8.63 6.40
CA PRO A 135 16.50 9.34 7.62
C PRO A 135 15.32 9.39 8.61
N GLU A 136 15.64 9.58 9.90
CA GLU A 136 14.63 9.85 10.92
C GLU A 136 13.86 11.14 10.58
N LEU A 137 12.55 11.12 10.80
CA LEU A 137 11.71 12.31 10.68
C LEU A 137 11.19 12.70 12.06
N LYS A 138 11.60 13.85 12.58
CA LYS A 138 11.18 14.33 13.90
C LYS A 138 9.91 15.15 13.77
N VAL A 139 8.91 14.88 14.60
CA VAL A 139 7.61 15.55 14.53
C VAL A 139 7.14 16.00 15.91
N ASN A 140 6.45 17.15 15.93
CA ASN A 140 5.68 17.60 17.08
C ASN A 140 4.24 17.82 16.64
N PHE A 141 3.36 16.96 17.13
CA PHE A 141 1.93 17.06 16.88
C PHE A 141 1.24 17.94 17.93
N THR A 142 0.35 18.79 17.47
CA THR A 142 -0.57 19.57 18.29
C THR A 142 -1.99 19.08 18.08
N MET A 143 -2.71 18.86 19.19
CA MET A 143 -4.12 18.48 19.11
C MET A 143 -4.96 19.67 18.65
N ASP A 144 -5.80 19.45 17.65
CA ASP A 144 -6.88 20.37 17.32
C ASP A 144 -8.12 20.02 18.18
N ARG A 145 -8.62 21.02 18.92
CA ARG A 145 -9.82 20.90 19.77
C ARG A 145 -11.09 21.40 19.08
N THR A 146 -10.96 22.01 17.90
CA THR A 146 -12.07 22.62 17.16
C THR A 146 -12.77 21.61 16.25
N GLU A 147 -12.03 20.60 15.79
CA GLU A 147 -12.62 19.43 15.15
C GLU A 147 -13.44 18.62 16.16
N GLY A 148 -14.62 18.15 15.75
CA GLY A 148 -15.48 17.32 16.58
C GLY A 148 -14.78 16.03 17.06
N THR A 149 -15.47 15.21 17.84
CA THR A 149 -14.90 13.95 18.34
C THR A 149 -14.22 13.14 17.22
N ALA A 150 -13.03 12.58 17.46
CA ALA A 150 -12.27 11.83 16.45
C ALA A 150 -13.12 10.80 15.67
N THR A 151 -14.11 10.19 16.31
CA THR A 151 -15.06 9.24 15.70
C THR A 151 -15.95 9.86 14.61
N ALA A 152 -16.25 11.16 14.66
CA ALA A 152 -16.99 11.87 13.62
C ALA A 152 -16.09 12.19 12.41
N VAL A 153 -14.83 12.57 12.66
CA VAL A 153 -13.85 12.86 11.61
C VAL A 153 -13.48 11.58 10.85
N LEU A 154 -13.20 10.49 11.57
CA LEU A 154 -12.87 9.18 10.98
C LEU A 154 -13.97 8.62 10.07
N ARG A 155 -15.26 8.90 10.37
CA ARG A 155 -16.39 8.44 9.55
C ARG A 155 -16.46 9.10 8.18
N ASN A 156 -15.93 10.32 8.05
CA ASN A 156 -16.00 11.10 6.81
C ASN A 156 -14.70 11.07 6.00
N MET A 157 -13.63 10.47 6.52
CA MET A 157 -12.35 10.38 5.83
C MET A 157 -12.29 9.21 4.86
N ALA A 158 -12.27 9.51 3.57
CA ALA A 158 -11.90 8.55 2.53
C ALA A 158 -10.36 8.51 2.37
N VAL A 159 -9.75 7.44 2.88
CA VAL A 159 -8.31 7.18 2.85
C VAL A 159 -7.86 6.85 1.43
N GLY A 160 -6.78 7.49 0.99
CA GLY A 160 -6.20 7.31 -0.33
C GLY A 160 -5.17 8.37 -0.68
N GLN A 161 -4.51 8.18 -1.82
CA GLN A 161 -3.62 9.17 -2.39
C GLN A 161 -4.44 10.24 -3.12
N ARG A 162 -4.14 11.51 -2.86
CA ARG A 162 -4.72 12.66 -3.58
C ARG A 162 -3.59 13.57 -4.03
N PHE A 163 -3.73 14.14 -5.22
CA PHE A 163 -2.80 15.17 -5.68
C PHE A 163 -3.35 16.53 -5.31
N TRP A 164 -2.49 17.43 -4.83
CA TRP A 164 -2.90 18.81 -4.64
C TRP A 164 -3.18 19.41 -6.02
N LYS A 165 -4.38 19.96 -6.18
CA LYS A 165 -4.78 20.73 -7.35
C LYS A 165 -5.25 22.10 -6.83
N PRO A 166 -4.90 23.20 -7.53
CA PRO A 166 -5.50 24.50 -7.25
C PRO A 166 -7.02 24.36 -7.22
N GLN A 167 -7.66 24.88 -6.18
CA GLN A 167 -9.11 24.95 -6.10
C GLN A 167 -9.63 25.95 -7.14
N GLU A 168 -10.94 25.95 -7.44
CA GLU A 168 -11.53 26.94 -8.36
C GLU A 168 -11.31 28.38 -7.88
N GLU A 169 -11.11 28.58 -6.58
CA GLU A 169 -10.80 29.89 -5.98
C GLU A 169 -9.30 30.25 -6.00
N ASP A 170 -8.41 29.33 -6.37
CA ASP A 170 -6.97 29.58 -6.40
C ASP A 170 -6.57 30.30 -7.70
N HIS A 171 -6.21 31.58 -7.58
CA HIS A 171 -5.68 32.36 -8.70
C HIS A 171 -4.18 32.07 -8.92
N VAL A 172 -3.86 31.32 -9.97
CA VAL A 172 -2.46 31.08 -10.40
C VAL A 172 -1.94 32.35 -11.09
N VAL A 173 -1.09 33.11 -10.38
CA VAL A 173 -0.40 34.27 -10.97
C VAL A 173 0.84 33.78 -11.71
N GLU A 174 0.73 33.59 -13.03
CA GLU A 174 1.89 33.31 -13.87
C GLU A 174 2.69 34.60 -14.08
N ALA A 175 3.90 34.67 -13.53
CA ALA A 175 4.83 35.75 -13.86
C ALA A 175 5.32 35.55 -15.30
N GLU A 176 4.95 36.47 -16.19
CA GLU A 176 5.39 36.48 -17.60
C GLU A 176 6.93 36.41 -17.70
N LYS A 177 7.45 35.26 -18.12
CA LYS A 177 8.87 35.15 -18.51
C LYS A 177 9.04 35.81 -19.88
N LYS A 178 9.59 37.04 -19.90
CA LYS A 178 10.18 37.60 -21.12
C LYS A 178 11.32 36.70 -21.60
N ALA A 179 11.18 36.16 -22.81
CA ALA A 179 12.25 35.45 -23.49
C ALA A 179 13.23 36.46 -24.11
N GLU A 180 14.49 36.43 -23.71
CA GLU A 180 15.59 37.00 -24.49
C GLU A 180 16.28 35.89 -25.31
N PRO A 181 16.59 36.14 -26.60
CA PRO A 181 17.21 35.13 -27.47
C PRO A 181 18.73 35.16 -27.35
N VAL A 182 19.35 34.03 -27.00
CA VAL A 182 20.80 33.84 -27.10
C VAL A 182 21.11 33.07 -28.39
N LYS A 183 21.90 33.70 -29.27
CA LYS A 183 22.37 33.18 -30.54
C LYS A 183 23.50 32.15 -30.36
N GLU A 184 23.49 31.16 -31.25
CA GLU A 184 24.50 30.11 -31.43
C GLU A 184 25.88 30.68 -31.84
N ALA A 185 26.95 30.02 -31.40
CA ALA A 185 28.26 30.08 -32.04
C ALA A 185 28.90 28.69 -32.06
N ILE A 186 29.25 28.27 -33.28
CA ILE A 186 29.89 27.02 -33.69
C ILE A 186 31.42 27.16 -33.58
N ALA A 187 32.13 26.11 -33.16
CA ALA A 187 33.49 25.83 -33.65
C ALA A 187 33.84 24.33 -33.51
N LYS A 188 34.20 23.72 -34.65
CA LYS A 188 34.76 22.36 -34.84
C LYS A 188 36.26 22.36 -34.53
N THR A 189 36.81 21.21 -34.12
CA THR A 189 38.07 20.66 -34.68
C THR A 189 38.13 19.13 -34.53
N GLU A 190 38.76 18.49 -35.50
CA GLU A 190 38.72 17.07 -35.88
C GLU A 190 39.82 16.18 -35.25
N THR A 191 39.57 14.86 -35.34
CA THR A 191 40.35 13.61 -35.15
C THR A 191 41.70 13.54 -35.90
N PRO A 192 42.62 12.52 -35.75
CA PRO A 192 42.41 11.06 -36.01
C PRO A 192 43.22 10.04 -35.12
N GLU A 193 42.69 8.86 -34.78
CA GLU A 193 42.80 7.52 -35.42
C GLU A 193 44.18 6.81 -35.39
N LYS A 194 44.26 5.58 -34.82
CA LYS A 194 45.15 4.50 -35.33
C LYS A 194 44.82 3.06 -34.84
N LYS A 195 44.33 2.26 -35.78
CA LYS A 195 44.67 0.87 -36.20
C LYS A 195 44.67 -0.34 -35.23
N GLU A 196 43.85 -1.33 -35.60
CA GLU A 196 44.01 -2.78 -35.41
C GLU A 196 45.08 -3.39 -36.33
N GLU A 197 45.64 -4.53 -35.90
CA GLU A 197 46.10 -5.75 -36.64
C GLU A 197 46.85 -6.62 -35.57
N VAL A 198 46.70 -7.94 -35.38
CA VAL A 198 47.02 -9.09 -36.26
C VAL A 198 46.47 -10.41 -35.66
N ILE A 199 45.71 -11.18 -36.45
CA ILE A 199 45.78 -12.63 -36.83
C ILE A 199 46.51 -13.60 -35.85
N VAL A 200 45.94 -14.75 -35.41
CA VAL A 200 46.02 -16.08 -36.08
C VAL A 200 45.07 -17.10 -35.40
N LYS A 201 44.40 -17.88 -36.25
CA LYS A 201 43.53 -19.06 -36.04
C LYS A 201 44.44 -20.32 -35.95
N VAL A 202 44.13 -21.38 -35.20
CA VAL A 202 43.61 -22.66 -35.75
C VAL A 202 43.71 -23.80 -34.67
N GLU A 203 42.59 -24.52 -34.53
CA GLU A 203 42.33 -25.93 -34.19
C GLU A 203 42.53 -26.57 -32.78
N THR A 204 41.42 -27.23 -32.39
CA THR A 204 41.09 -28.27 -31.39
C THR A 204 41.66 -29.68 -31.73
N PRO A 205 41.29 -30.80 -31.05
CA PRO A 205 40.90 -31.11 -29.65
C PRO A 205 41.71 -32.33 -29.08
N VAL A 206 41.48 -32.77 -27.82
CA VAL A 206 41.33 -34.20 -27.41
C VAL A 206 40.89 -34.29 -25.92
N LYS A 207 39.98 -35.23 -25.65
CA LYS A 207 39.30 -35.58 -24.38
C LYS A 207 40.18 -36.44 -23.44
N LYS A 208 39.89 -36.41 -22.12
CA LYS A 208 39.59 -37.63 -21.32
C LYS A 208 38.89 -37.33 -19.98
N ALA A 209 37.91 -38.19 -19.66
CA ALA A 209 37.12 -38.32 -18.42
C ALA A 209 37.97 -38.88 -17.25
N GLU A 210 37.60 -38.89 -15.95
CA GLU A 210 36.41 -39.39 -15.19
C GLU A 210 36.40 -38.68 -13.79
N GLU A 211 35.29 -38.23 -13.18
CA GLU A 211 34.17 -38.89 -12.44
C GLU A 211 34.36 -38.92 -10.89
N VAL A 212 33.24 -39.06 -10.12
CA VAL A 212 33.07 -39.45 -8.68
C VAL A 212 32.70 -38.22 -7.77
N ILE A 213 31.54 -38.04 -7.06
CA ILE A 213 30.35 -38.83 -6.59
C ILE A 213 29.15 -37.89 -6.32
N ALA A 214 27.94 -38.45 -6.40
CA ALA A 214 26.60 -37.90 -6.13
C ALA A 214 26.31 -37.22 -4.77
N LYS A 215 25.39 -36.24 -4.80
CA LYS A 215 24.38 -35.95 -3.76
C LYS A 215 23.12 -35.37 -4.44
N THR A 216 21.96 -35.91 -4.09
CA THR A 216 20.63 -35.45 -4.53
C THR A 216 20.23 -34.17 -3.82
N GLU A 217 20.15 -33.06 -4.55
CA GLU A 217 19.64 -31.77 -4.08
C GLU A 217 18.17 -31.54 -4.52
N PRO A 218 17.37 -30.79 -3.74
CA PRO A 218 16.04 -30.36 -4.17
C PRO A 218 16.11 -29.46 -5.42
N PRO A 219 15.06 -29.43 -6.28
CA PRO A 219 15.14 -28.78 -7.57
C PRO A 219 15.42 -27.28 -7.44
N THR A 220 16.43 -26.83 -8.17
CA THR A 220 16.89 -25.43 -8.19
C THR A 220 15.83 -24.51 -8.80
N ALA A 221 15.89 -23.21 -8.49
CA ALA A 221 14.96 -22.19 -9.00
C ALA A 221 14.82 -22.22 -10.54
N ALA A 222 15.89 -22.57 -11.26
CA ALA A 222 15.88 -22.73 -12.72
C ALA A 222 15.03 -23.93 -13.20
N GLN A 223 14.98 -25.02 -12.43
CA GLN A 223 14.18 -26.21 -12.76
C GLN A 223 12.69 -25.98 -12.50
N ARG A 224 12.36 -25.24 -11.42
CA ARG A 224 10.97 -24.78 -11.17
C ARG A 224 10.50 -23.79 -12.24
N GLN A 225 11.40 -22.95 -12.73
CA GLN A 225 11.11 -22.02 -13.83
C GLN A 225 10.86 -22.75 -15.15
N ALA A 226 11.63 -23.81 -15.44
CA ALA A 226 11.41 -24.64 -16.63
C ALA A 226 10.10 -25.43 -16.59
N GLU A 227 9.64 -25.86 -15.40
CA GLU A 227 8.36 -26.54 -15.22
C GLU A 227 7.17 -25.57 -15.40
N LEU A 228 7.26 -24.37 -14.82
CA LEU A 228 6.28 -23.29 -15.02
C LEU A 228 6.20 -22.82 -16.49
N ILE A 229 7.32 -22.80 -17.22
CA ILE A 229 7.35 -22.49 -18.65
C ILE A 229 6.62 -23.57 -19.46
N ARG A 230 6.80 -24.86 -19.14
CA ARG A 230 6.09 -25.96 -19.83
C ARG A 230 4.60 -25.96 -19.54
N GLU A 231 4.18 -25.65 -18.32
CA GLU A 231 2.77 -25.51 -17.96
C GLU A 231 2.14 -24.27 -18.64
N GLY A 232 2.88 -23.17 -18.74
CA GLY A 232 2.47 -21.97 -19.47
C GLY A 232 2.33 -22.19 -20.98
N GLU A 233 3.21 -22.99 -21.58
CA GLU A 233 3.12 -23.37 -23.01
C GLU A 233 1.93 -24.28 -23.30
N ALA A 234 1.57 -25.17 -22.37
CA ALA A 234 0.38 -26.01 -22.49
C ALA A 234 -0.92 -25.17 -22.38
N ALA A 235 -0.98 -24.25 -21.41
CA ALA A 235 -2.11 -23.32 -21.25
C ALA A 235 -2.25 -22.35 -22.44
N LYS A 236 -1.13 -21.95 -23.06
CA LYS A 236 -1.12 -21.13 -24.28
C LYS A 236 -1.73 -21.86 -25.48
N LYS A 237 -1.50 -23.18 -25.60
CA LYS A 237 -2.12 -24.01 -26.65
C LYS A 237 -3.63 -24.19 -26.44
N GLU A 238 -4.09 -24.35 -25.20
CA GLU A 238 -5.53 -24.41 -24.90
C GLU A 238 -6.24 -23.06 -25.14
N ALA A 239 -5.59 -21.94 -24.81
CA ALA A 239 -6.12 -20.60 -25.04
C ALA A 239 -6.19 -20.22 -26.53
N GLU A 240 -5.23 -20.66 -27.34
CA GLU A 240 -5.22 -20.41 -28.80
C GLU A 240 -6.32 -21.19 -29.52
N VAL A 241 -6.64 -22.40 -29.05
CA VAL A 241 -7.76 -23.21 -29.57
C VAL A 241 -9.10 -22.55 -29.23
N ALA A 242 -9.28 -22.08 -27.99
CA ALA A 242 -10.48 -21.35 -27.57
C ALA A 242 -10.66 -20.00 -28.30
N ALA A 243 -9.57 -19.31 -28.62
CA ALA A 243 -9.61 -18.06 -29.39
C ALA A 243 -9.99 -18.27 -30.86
N LYS A 244 -9.65 -19.42 -31.45
CA LYS A 244 -10.06 -19.77 -32.82
C LYS A 244 -11.53 -20.18 -32.93
N GLU A 245 -12.11 -20.78 -31.89
CA GLU A 245 -13.56 -21.02 -31.83
C GLU A 245 -14.36 -19.73 -31.61
N ALA A 246 -13.86 -18.79 -30.81
CA ALA A 246 -14.53 -17.50 -30.57
C ALA A 246 -14.44 -16.51 -31.75
N ALA A 247 -13.44 -16.63 -32.62
CA ALA A 247 -13.24 -15.77 -33.79
C ALA A 247 -14.18 -16.09 -34.97
N ALA A 248 -14.89 -17.23 -34.94
CA ALA A 248 -15.80 -17.64 -36.01
C ALA A 248 -17.18 -16.95 -35.96
N GLU A 249 -17.56 -16.28 -34.86
CA GLU A 249 -18.95 -15.84 -34.63
C GLU A 249 -19.20 -14.32 -34.58
N LYS A 250 -18.24 -13.46 -34.97
CA LYS A 250 -18.49 -12.00 -34.96
C LYS A 250 -17.81 -11.24 -36.10
N LYS A 251 -18.50 -11.16 -37.24
CA LYS A 251 -18.31 -10.09 -38.23
C LYS A 251 -19.60 -9.27 -38.30
N THR A 252 -19.61 -8.05 -37.73
CA THR A 252 -20.22 -6.82 -38.31
C THR A 252 -20.23 -5.58 -37.37
N ILE A 253 -19.59 -4.48 -37.84
CA ILE A 253 -19.88 -3.01 -37.67
C ILE A 253 -19.37 -2.34 -36.33
N PRO A 254 -19.03 -1.02 -36.29
CA PRO A 254 -17.69 -0.44 -36.49
C PRO A 254 -17.19 0.39 -35.28
N SER A 255 -15.94 0.84 -35.37
CA SER A 255 -15.24 1.63 -34.34
C SER A 255 -15.76 3.08 -34.23
N THR A 256 -16.00 3.56 -33.01
CA THR A 256 -16.08 4.99 -32.68
C THR A 256 -15.27 5.22 -31.41
N SER A 257 -14.27 6.10 -31.53
CA SER A 257 -13.33 6.49 -30.48
C SER A 257 -14.00 7.37 -29.41
N ILE A 258 -13.94 6.95 -28.15
CA ILE A 258 -14.22 7.79 -26.99
C ILE A 258 -13.02 7.71 -26.03
N GLN A 259 -12.52 8.88 -25.65
CA GLN A 259 -11.39 9.10 -24.76
C GLN A 259 -11.73 8.74 -23.31
N VAL A 260 -10.76 8.18 -22.59
CA VAL A 260 -10.87 7.63 -21.23
C VAL A 260 -10.40 8.66 -20.19
N PRO A 261 -11.14 8.92 -19.10
CA PRO A 261 -10.60 9.57 -17.91
C PRO A 261 -10.15 8.57 -16.84
N VAL A 262 -9.11 9.02 -16.14
CA VAL A 262 -8.26 8.40 -15.12
C VAL A 262 -9.01 7.83 -13.91
N GLY A 263 -8.55 6.66 -13.44
CA GLY A 263 -9.13 5.88 -12.35
C GLY A 263 -9.14 6.55 -10.98
N VAL A 264 -10.22 6.33 -10.24
CA VAL A 264 -10.45 6.74 -8.87
C VAL A 264 -10.23 5.52 -7.96
N SER A 265 -9.29 5.62 -7.02
CA SER A 265 -9.14 4.66 -5.93
C SER A 265 -10.09 5.05 -4.80
N LYS A 266 -11.01 4.15 -4.42
CA LYS A 266 -11.91 4.33 -3.29
C LYS A 266 -11.74 3.16 -2.33
N SER A 267 -11.18 3.42 -1.15
CA SER A 267 -11.16 2.47 -0.05
C SER A 267 -12.52 2.48 0.65
N ILE A 268 -13.17 1.32 0.77
CA ILE A 268 -14.44 1.17 1.50
C ILE A 268 -14.22 0.16 2.63
N SER A 269 -14.50 0.59 3.86
CA SER A 269 -14.65 -0.29 5.03
C SER A 269 -16.08 -0.85 5.08
N PRO A 270 -16.29 -2.13 5.47
CA PRO A 270 -17.63 -2.67 5.61
C PRO A 270 -18.19 -2.42 7.02
N ALA A 271 -19.20 -1.56 7.12
CA ALA A 271 -20.35 -1.64 8.04
C ALA A 271 -21.08 -0.28 8.15
N GLU A 272 -22.14 -0.11 7.37
CA GLU A 272 -23.51 0.21 7.83
C GLU A 272 -24.39 0.58 6.63
N ASN A 273 -25.53 -0.11 6.53
CA ASN A 273 -26.50 0.00 5.46
C ASN A 273 -27.02 1.43 5.28
N ASN A 274 -26.49 2.13 4.27
CA ASN A 274 -27.23 3.14 3.53
C ASN A 274 -26.78 3.06 2.07
N GLY A 275 -27.74 2.84 1.17
CA GLY A 275 -27.50 2.46 -0.22
C GLY A 275 -26.50 3.35 -0.95
N VAL A 276 -25.24 2.89 -1.02
CA VAL A 276 -24.22 3.45 -1.91
C VAL A 276 -24.68 3.13 -3.32
N LYS A 277 -25.04 4.15 -4.09
CA LYS A 277 -25.28 4.00 -5.53
C LYS A 277 -23.96 3.58 -6.17
N VAL A 278 -23.78 2.28 -6.33
CA VAL A 278 -22.67 1.67 -7.08
C VAL A 278 -22.68 2.29 -8.47
N THR A 279 -21.52 2.73 -8.95
CA THR A 279 -21.46 3.31 -10.29
C THR A 279 -21.75 2.21 -11.33
N PRO A 280 -22.39 2.53 -12.48
CA PRO A 280 -22.71 1.52 -13.50
C PRO A 280 -21.50 0.72 -14.00
N VAL A 281 -20.29 1.31 -13.92
CA VAL A 281 -19.03 0.67 -14.32
C VAL A 281 -18.60 -0.41 -13.32
N GLU A 282 -18.70 -0.14 -12.02
CA GLU A 282 -18.35 -1.10 -10.96
C GLU A 282 -19.29 -2.31 -10.96
N GLN A 283 -20.58 -2.11 -11.24
CA GLN A 283 -21.54 -3.21 -11.37
C GLN A 283 -21.17 -4.16 -12.51
N LYS A 284 -20.80 -3.63 -13.68
CA LYS A 284 -20.38 -4.44 -14.83
C LYS A 284 -19.13 -5.28 -14.53
N ILE A 285 -18.17 -4.71 -13.78
CA ILE A 285 -16.94 -5.41 -13.38
C ILE A 285 -17.27 -6.51 -12.35
N ALA A 286 -18.14 -6.23 -11.38
CA ALA A 286 -18.58 -7.23 -10.40
C ALA A 286 -19.33 -8.40 -11.06
N ASP A 287 -20.15 -8.14 -12.07
CA ASP A 287 -20.85 -9.19 -12.82
C ASP A 287 -19.87 -10.02 -13.66
N ALA A 288 -18.85 -9.40 -14.26
CA ALA A 288 -17.81 -10.10 -14.99
C ALA A 288 -16.95 -10.98 -14.06
N TYR A 289 -16.64 -10.49 -12.85
CA TYR A 289 -15.92 -11.25 -11.83
C TYR A 289 -16.64 -12.54 -11.46
N LYS A 290 -17.95 -12.47 -11.19
CA LYS A 290 -18.78 -13.64 -10.81
C LYS A 290 -18.87 -14.73 -11.89
N LYS A 291 -18.63 -14.39 -13.15
CA LYS A 291 -18.63 -15.34 -14.28
C LYS A 291 -17.33 -16.14 -14.39
N ARG A 292 -16.25 -15.68 -13.75
CA ARG A 292 -14.93 -16.33 -13.81
C ARG A 292 -14.73 -17.26 -12.63
N LYS A 293 -13.93 -18.32 -12.82
CA LYS A 293 -13.60 -19.27 -11.76
C LYS A 293 -12.51 -18.68 -10.86
N ASN A 294 -12.72 -18.71 -9.54
CA ASN A 294 -11.68 -18.35 -8.58
C ASN A 294 -10.68 -19.50 -8.42
N ILE A 295 -9.40 -19.22 -8.60
CA ILE A 295 -8.28 -20.12 -8.34
C ILE A 295 -7.62 -19.68 -7.02
N TYR A 296 -7.55 -20.60 -6.06
CA TYR A 296 -6.99 -20.32 -4.75
C TYR A 296 -5.48 -20.59 -4.72
N ASN A 297 -4.68 -19.53 -4.69
CA ASN A 297 -3.22 -19.61 -4.79
C ASN A 297 -2.56 -19.90 -3.45
N LYS A 298 -3.04 -19.30 -2.36
CA LYS A 298 -2.41 -19.41 -1.04
C LYS A 298 -3.34 -19.06 0.11
N ASP A 299 -3.11 -19.69 1.25
CA ASP A 299 -3.68 -19.32 2.54
C ASP A 299 -2.61 -18.57 3.36
N ILE A 300 -2.98 -17.39 3.86
CA ILE A 300 -2.11 -16.54 4.68
C ILE A 300 -2.81 -16.33 6.01
N GLU A 301 -2.14 -16.69 7.10
CA GLU A 301 -2.60 -16.35 8.43
C GLU A 301 -2.33 -14.87 8.71
N VAL A 302 -3.36 -14.17 9.17
CA VAL A 302 -3.29 -12.75 9.53
C VAL A 302 -3.86 -12.53 10.93
N GLU A 303 -3.23 -11.63 11.69
CA GLU A 303 -3.56 -11.28 13.06
C GLU A 303 -4.27 -9.92 13.14
N SER A 304 -3.96 -8.97 12.25
CA SER A 304 -4.58 -7.63 12.24
C SER A 304 -5.95 -7.61 11.59
N ASP A 305 -6.84 -6.69 12.02
CA ASP A 305 -8.15 -6.47 11.38
C ASP A 305 -8.10 -5.55 10.16
N SER A 306 -6.91 -5.04 9.81
CA SER A 306 -6.65 -4.40 8.53
C SER A 306 -5.22 -4.69 8.09
N ILE A 307 -5.02 -4.82 6.79
CA ILE A 307 -3.72 -5.14 6.19
C ILE A 307 -3.45 -4.24 5.00
N ARG A 308 -2.17 -4.08 4.66
CA ARG A 308 -1.76 -3.46 3.40
C ARG A 308 -1.46 -4.56 2.40
N ILE A 309 -1.98 -4.41 1.19
CA ILE A 309 -1.71 -5.29 0.07
C ILE A 309 -1.08 -4.45 -1.03
N THR A 310 0.04 -4.91 -1.58
CA THR A 310 0.74 -4.23 -2.65
C THR A 310 0.84 -5.14 -3.86
N PHE A 311 0.44 -4.66 -5.04
CA PHE A 311 0.59 -5.39 -6.30
C PHE A 311 1.72 -4.79 -7.13
N TYR A 312 2.61 -5.64 -7.63
CA TYR A 312 3.67 -5.29 -8.56
C TYR A 312 3.52 -6.13 -9.82
N ASP A 313 3.87 -5.57 -10.97
CA ASP A 313 4.20 -6.35 -12.14
C ASP A 313 5.53 -7.06 -11.88
N ASN A 314 5.56 -8.38 -12.05
CA ASN A 314 6.72 -9.22 -11.79
C ASN A 314 7.41 -9.70 -13.07
N GLY A 315 7.07 -9.12 -14.22
CA GLY A 315 7.67 -9.38 -15.54
C GLY A 315 8.12 -8.10 -16.24
N ASP A 316 7.89 -8.04 -17.56
CA ASP A 316 8.04 -6.80 -18.33
C ASP A 316 6.79 -5.94 -18.16
N ILE A 317 6.95 -4.63 -17.95
CA ILE A 317 5.80 -3.70 -17.90
C ILE A 317 5.13 -3.67 -19.26
N ASP A 318 4.06 -4.45 -19.40
CA ASP A 318 3.49 -4.78 -20.69
C ASP A 318 2.00 -4.38 -20.83
N GLY A 319 1.53 -3.58 -19.88
CA GLY A 319 0.19 -3.01 -19.86
C GLY A 319 -0.82 -3.83 -19.05
N ASP A 320 -0.35 -4.75 -18.22
CA ASP A 320 -1.17 -5.51 -17.30
C ASP A 320 -2.06 -4.59 -16.44
N THR A 321 -3.38 -4.75 -16.57
CA THR A 321 -4.39 -3.98 -15.85
C THR A 321 -5.29 -4.90 -15.05
N ILE A 322 -5.44 -4.62 -13.76
CA ILE A 322 -6.16 -5.45 -12.82
C ILE A 322 -7.30 -4.70 -12.13
N SER A 323 -8.19 -5.46 -11.51
CA SER A 323 -9.10 -5.01 -10.47
C SER A 323 -9.00 -5.97 -9.30
N VAL A 324 -9.20 -5.45 -8.09
CA VAL A 324 -9.06 -6.22 -6.86
C VAL A 324 -10.40 -6.27 -6.16
N PHE A 325 -10.75 -7.45 -5.66
CA PHE A 325 -11.97 -7.73 -4.94
C PHE A 325 -11.64 -8.21 -3.53
N LEU A 326 -12.38 -7.71 -2.53
CA LEU A 326 -12.40 -8.25 -1.18
C LEU A 326 -13.75 -8.93 -0.97
N ASN A 327 -13.75 -10.22 -0.67
CA ASN A 327 -14.96 -11.02 -0.43
C ASN A 327 -16.01 -10.90 -1.56
N GLY A 328 -15.56 -10.74 -2.81
CA GLY A 328 -16.42 -10.58 -3.99
C GLY A 328 -16.90 -9.15 -4.25
N GLU A 329 -16.51 -8.16 -3.44
CA GLU A 329 -16.81 -6.74 -3.66
C GLU A 329 -15.57 -6.01 -4.22
N PRO A 330 -15.72 -5.17 -5.26
CA PRO A 330 -14.59 -4.46 -5.85
C PRO A 330 -14.04 -3.41 -4.87
N VAL A 331 -12.73 -3.44 -4.62
CA VAL A 331 -12.00 -2.47 -3.78
C VAL A 331 -11.02 -1.60 -4.58
N LEU A 332 -10.64 -2.04 -5.78
CA LEU A 332 -9.82 -1.30 -6.73
C LEU A 332 -10.22 -1.72 -8.15
N THR A 333 -10.44 -0.78 -9.06
CA THR A 333 -10.86 -1.08 -10.42
C THR A 333 -9.97 -0.41 -11.47
N ASN A 334 -9.72 -1.11 -12.58
CA ASN A 334 -9.00 -0.62 -13.75
C ASN A 334 -7.61 -0.04 -13.45
N GLN A 335 -6.86 -0.69 -12.58
CA GLN A 335 -5.53 -0.23 -12.20
C GLN A 335 -4.47 -0.96 -13.03
N MET A 336 -3.67 -0.20 -13.78
CA MET A 336 -2.46 -0.73 -14.41
C MET A 336 -1.40 -0.99 -13.34
N ILE A 337 -0.82 -2.19 -13.35
CA ILE A 337 0.30 -2.55 -12.48
C ILE A 337 1.63 -2.31 -13.21
N THR A 338 2.68 -1.98 -12.45
CA THR A 338 4.03 -1.79 -12.98
C THR A 338 5.04 -2.36 -11.99
N ASP A 339 6.33 -2.18 -12.26
CA ASP A 339 7.43 -2.36 -11.29
C ASP A 339 7.25 -1.59 -9.96
N ARG A 340 6.32 -0.65 -9.90
CA ARG A 340 5.93 0.09 -8.69
C ARG A 340 4.71 -0.52 -8.04
N GLY A 341 4.79 -0.60 -6.72
CA GLY A 341 3.75 -1.18 -5.89
C GLY A 341 2.47 -0.36 -5.90
N THR A 342 1.39 -0.95 -6.39
CA THR A 342 0.03 -0.44 -6.18
C THR A 342 -0.45 -0.86 -4.79
N ASN A 343 -0.48 0.09 -3.85
CA ASN A 343 -0.88 -0.12 -2.47
C ASN A 343 -2.41 -0.01 -2.30
N ILE A 344 -3.02 -1.01 -1.67
CA ILE A 344 -4.39 -0.95 -1.15
C ILE A 344 -4.40 -1.30 0.34
N TYR A 345 -5.26 -0.63 1.10
CA TYR A 345 -5.44 -0.86 2.53
C TYR A 345 -6.84 -1.37 2.74
N VAL A 346 -6.95 -2.60 3.24
CA VAL A 346 -8.24 -3.28 3.39
C VAL A 346 -8.52 -3.55 4.85
N LYS A 347 -9.71 -3.17 5.31
CA LYS A 347 -10.27 -3.64 6.59
C LYS A 347 -10.87 -5.02 6.34
N LEU A 348 -10.44 -6.01 7.10
CA LEU A 348 -10.96 -7.37 7.01
C LEU A 348 -12.30 -7.46 7.72
N ASP A 349 -13.20 -8.27 7.17
CA ASP A 349 -14.47 -8.60 7.82
C ASP A 349 -14.18 -9.33 9.15
N GLU A 350 -14.78 -8.83 10.23
CA GLU A 350 -14.60 -9.33 11.59
C GLU A 350 -15.45 -10.58 11.87
N VAL A 351 -16.54 -10.77 11.13
CA VAL A 351 -17.46 -11.92 11.27
C VAL A 351 -16.93 -13.13 10.52
N LYS A 352 -16.21 -12.91 9.42
CA LYS A 352 -15.65 -13.99 8.59
C LYS A 352 -14.31 -14.49 9.13
N SER A 353 -14.22 -15.79 9.36
CA SER A 353 -12.96 -16.47 9.69
C SER A 353 -11.95 -16.45 8.54
N VAL A 354 -12.45 -16.32 7.30
CA VAL A 354 -11.65 -16.24 6.08
C VAL A 354 -12.11 -15.05 5.25
N ASN A 355 -11.17 -14.17 4.91
CA ASN A 355 -11.38 -13.10 3.95
C ASN A 355 -10.69 -13.46 2.63
N GLU A 356 -11.34 -13.24 1.50
CA GLU A 356 -10.77 -13.55 0.18
C GLU A 356 -10.34 -12.27 -0.53
N ILE A 357 -9.11 -12.23 -1.01
CA ILE A 357 -8.64 -11.20 -1.92
C ILE A 357 -8.47 -11.81 -3.30
N SER A 358 -9.22 -11.32 -4.28
CA SER A 358 -9.12 -11.79 -5.66
C SER A 358 -8.58 -10.70 -6.58
N MET A 359 -7.59 -11.07 -7.39
CA MET A 359 -7.12 -10.32 -8.54
C MET A 359 -7.92 -10.75 -9.78
N PHE A 360 -8.50 -9.75 -10.44
CA PHE A 360 -9.25 -9.87 -11.68
C PHE A 360 -8.48 -9.18 -12.81
N ALA A 361 -8.11 -9.95 -13.84
CA ALA A 361 -7.50 -9.43 -15.05
C ALA A 361 -8.49 -8.61 -15.90
N GLN A 362 -8.29 -7.30 -16.04
CA GLN A 362 -9.06 -6.47 -16.98
C GLN A 362 -8.59 -6.70 -18.42
N ASN A 363 -7.32 -7.04 -18.58
CA ASN A 363 -6.70 -7.47 -19.84
C ASN A 363 -5.69 -8.59 -19.56
N LEU A 364 -4.96 -9.07 -20.57
CA LEU A 364 -3.93 -10.10 -20.43
C LEU A 364 -2.51 -9.54 -20.56
N GLY A 365 -2.35 -8.21 -20.59
CA GLY A 365 -1.09 -7.59 -20.98
C GLY A 365 -0.71 -7.90 -22.43
N LYS A 366 0.56 -7.67 -22.74
CA LYS A 366 1.18 -8.07 -24.02
C LYS A 366 1.55 -9.55 -24.02
N PHE A 367 1.87 -10.09 -22.85
CA PHE A 367 2.34 -11.45 -22.62
C PHE A 367 1.40 -12.18 -21.65
N PRO A 368 0.36 -12.86 -22.17
CA PRO A 368 -0.57 -13.61 -21.33
C PRO A 368 0.10 -14.74 -20.54
N PRO A 369 -0.40 -15.09 -19.34
CA PRO A 369 -1.52 -14.47 -18.60
C PRO A 369 -1.16 -13.15 -17.92
N ASN A 370 -2.15 -12.42 -17.37
CA ASN A 370 -1.88 -11.24 -16.56
C ASN A 370 -1.27 -11.67 -15.22
N THR A 371 -0.06 -11.22 -14.91
CA THR A 371 0.71 -11.69 -13.76
C THR A 371 1.01 -10.56 -12.78
N ALA A 372 1.00 -10.89 -11.49
CA ALA A 372 1.39 -9.93 -10.46
C ALA A 372 2.09 -10.60 -9.30
N LEU A 373 3.03 -9.89 -8.69
CA LEU A 373 3.48 -10.16 -7.33
C LEU A 373 2.58 -9.41 -6.35
N MET A 374 1.82 -10.15 -5.55
CA MET A 374 1.05 -9.63 -4.42
C MET A 374 1.88 -9.73 -3.14
N VAL A 375 2.01 -8.62 -2.43
CA VAL A 375 2.69 -8.51 -1.15
C VAL A 375 1.67 -8.16 -0.07
N VAL A 376 1.44 -9.06 0.88
CA VAL A 376 0.59 -8.82 2.05
C VAL A 376 1.48 -8.38 3.22
N THR A 377 1.22 -7.18 3.75
CA THR A 377 1.87 -6.68 4.98
C THR A 377 0.84 -6.66 6.11
N ASP A 378 1.10 -7.47 7.14
CA ASP A 378 0.31 -7.55 8.37
C ASP A 378 1.22 -7.19 9.56
N GLY A 379 1.12 -5.95 10.04
CA GLY A 379 2.08 -5.42 11.00
C GLY A 379 3.50 -5.61 10.50
N ASN A 380 4.33 -6.32 11.27
CA ASN A 380 5.74 -6.57 10.92
C ASN A 380 5.93 -7.78 9.99
N THR A 381 4.87 -8.53 9.71
CA THR A 381 4.91 -9.74 8.90
C THR A 381 4.63 -9.42 7.45
N ARG A 382 5.41 -10.00 6.53
CA ARG A 382 5.31 -9.77 5.08
C ARG A 382 5.25 -11.11 4.35
N TYR A 383 4.23 -11.27 3.51
CA TYR A 383 4.03 -12.44 2.67
C TYR A 383 4.06 -12.04 1.20
N GLU A 384 4.74 -12.84 0.38
CA GLU A 384 4.80 -12.68 -1.06
C GLU A 384 4.05 -13.82 -1.75
N VAL A 385 3.23 -13.49 -2.74
CA VAL A 385 2.42 -14.43 -3.52
C VAL A 385 2.46 -14.04 -4.99
N TYR A 386 2.90 -14.94 -5.84
CA TYR A 386 2.79 -14.78 -7.29
C TYR A 386 1.38 -15.17 -7.74
N LEU A 387 0.74 -14.27 -8.48
CA LEU A 387 -0.61 -14.41 -8.99
C LEU A 387 -0.60 -14.44 -10.50
N SER A 388 -1.53 -15.21 -11.06
CA SER A 388 -1.76 -15.31 -12.49
C SER A 388 -3.27 -15.36 -12.73
N SER A 389 -3.79 -14.40 -13.50
CA SER A 389 -5.21 -14.28 -13.82
C SER A 389 -5.41 -14.22 -15.34
N SER A 390 -6.56 -14.73 -15.80
CA SER A 390 -6.94 -14.76 -17.21
C SER A 390 -8.35 -14.20 -17.41
N LEU A 391 -8.82 -14.17 -18.65
CA LEU A 391 -10.20 -13.74 -18.95
C LEU A 391 -11.26 -14.75 -18.50
N THR A 392 -10.86 -15.94 -18.02
CA THR A 392 -11.74 -17.00 -17.53
C THR A 392 -11.53 -17.32 -16.04
N GLN A 393 -10.40 -16.92 -15.46
CA GLN A 393 -10.00 -17.28 -14.10
C GLN A 393 -9.48 -16.07 -13.30
N ASN A 394 -9.89 -15.98 -12.04
CA ASN A 394 -9.41 -14.98 -11.08
C ASN A 394 -8.38 -15.62 -10.15
N ALA A 395 -7.29 -14.93 -9.85
CA ALA A 395 -6.31 -15.37 -8.85
C ALA A 395 -6.78 -14.94 -7.46
N THR A 396 -6.86 -15.84 -6.49
CA THR A 396 -7.45 -15.56 -5.17
C THR A 396 -6.55 -16.05 -4.04
N VAL A 397 -6.38 -15.20 -3.02
CA VAL A 397 -5.63 -15.50 -1.79
C VAL A 397 -6.61 -15.46 -0.61
N ARG A 398 -6.52 -16.46 0.25
CA ARG A 398 -7.35 -16.54 1.47
C ARG A 398 -6.56 -16.02 2.66
N LEU A 399 -7.15 -15.05 3.35
CA LEU A 399 -6.64 -14.45 4.57
C LEU A 399 -7.37 -15.09 5.74
N VAL A 400 -6.69 -16.01 6.43
CA VAL A 400 -7.24 -16.76 7.56
C VAL A 400 -6.97 -15.98 8.84
N ARG A 401 -8.03 -15.62 9.57
CA ARG A 401 -7.89 -14.96 10.86
C ARG A 401 -7.29 -15.92 11.87
N LYS A 402 -6.14 -15.56 12.44
CA LYS A 402 -5.64 -16.25 13.62
C LYS A 402 -6.59 -15.94 14.79
N LYS A 403 -7.12 -16.97 15.45
CA LYS A 403 -7.88 -16.77 16.68
C LYS A 403 -6.95 -16.06 17.66
N ARG A 404 -7.31 -14.84 18.10
CA ARG A 404 -6.66 -14.25 19.28
C ARG A 404 -6.91 -15.21 20.42
N ASP A 405 -5.86 -15.86 20.89
CA ASP A 405 -5.92 -16.74 22.04
C ASP A 405 -6.35 -15.88 23.23
N SER A 406 -7.65 -15.89 23.52
CA SER A 406 -8.27 -14.99 24.49
C SER A 406 -8.09 -15.51 25.92
N ASP A 407 -7.21 -16.49 26.12
CA ASP A 407 -7.15 -17.30 27.35
C ASP A 407 -5.94 -17.00 28.26
N HIS A 408 -5.09 -16.03 27.91
CA HIS A 408 -4.05 -15.57 28.84
C HIS A 408 -4.57 -14.66 29.97
N ARG A 409 -5.85 -14.28 29.96
CA ARG A 409 -6.47 -13.48 31.03
C ARG A 409 -7.02 -14.30 32.22
N LEU A 410 -6.95 -15.63 32.18
CA LEU A 410 -7.50 -16.49 33.24
C LEU A 410 -6.45 -17.27 34.06
N LYS A 411 -5.15 -17.13 33.79
CA LYS A 411 -4.08 -17.84 34.55
C LYS A 411 -3.36 -17.01 35.62
N LEU A 412 -3.90 -15.84 35.97
CA LEU A 412 -3.46 -15.07 37.14
C LEU A 412 -4.70 -14.67 37.95
N ARG A 413 -5.21 -15.63 38.72
CA ARG A 413 -6.03 -15.38 39.90
C ARG A 413 -5.43 -16.10 41.08
#